data_AF-A0A0Q9AR38-F1
#
_entry.id   AF-A0A0Q9AR38-F1
#
_cell.length_a   1.000
_cell.length_b   1.000
_cell.length_c   1.000
_cell.angle_alpha   90.00
_cell.angle_beta   90.00
_cell.angle_gamma   90.00
#
_symmetry.space_group_name_H-M   'P 1'
#
loop_
_entity.id
_entity.type
_entity.pdbx_description
1 polymer ?
#
loop_
_entity_poly.entity_id
_entity_poly.type
_entity_poly.pdbx_seq_one_letter_code
_entity_poly.pdbx_strand_id
1 'polypeptide(L)'
;MDMTIRGRLKQHLISWATASPLAGPPGAGVGTLVLADAAHLPAVTAAGLVGPRTLLLAPDDGTRDLAPAVGYQGSLTEPGDEFSNGQDFFLQTHAYAASPFMTVFGPTVVRVFDRHDFEVFLADADRALAEGVFPEFLLTSSVLLADPAALSGADDPADGPALRLYADRNGQVSTSPTGAVLGTVDDSLDALAESFARAGNAAAALDAALPAQTRAEALHGRPFLGRYLAAVAALRSLMARGATGLKVSGFGSRLTPGLAVSGDDLADPSLPIVLYGDEDSYVVAGSRLFAVDRRAARTLECLLATSGAAGDRVPAHHVDQLAELLASHGLALPVPVRVPAVTR
;
A
#
# COMPACT_ATOMS: atom_id res chain seq x y z
N MET A 1 -27.64 7.94 -8.04
CA MET A 1 -26.93 7.21 -6.97
C MET A 1 -26.80 8.13 -5.76
N ASP A 2 -27.19 7.69 -4.57
CA ASP A 2 -27.10 8.46 -3.32
C ASP A 2 -25.62 8.87 -3.04
N MET A 3 -25.37 10.11 -2.58
CA MET A 3 -24.04 10.61 -2.23
C MET A 3 -23.33 9.69 -1.23
N THR A 4 -24.11 9.02 -0.37
CA THR A 4 -23.63 8.05 0.62
C THR A 4 -23.07 6.77 -0.02
N ILE A 5 -23.56 6.37 -1.20
CA ILE A 5 -23.06 5.21 -1.96
C ILE A 5 -21.79 5.62 -2.73
N ARG A 6 -21.74 6.84 -3.28
CA ARG A 6 -20.58 7.35 -4.02
C ARG A 6 -19.32 7.46 -3.13
N GLY A 7 -19.45 8.02 -1.93
CA GLY A 7 -18.34 8.09 -0.98
C GLY A 7 -17.81 6.72 -0.56
N ARG A 8 -18.70 5.73 -0.46
CA ARG A 8 -18.35 4.34 -0.15
C ARG A 8 -17.65 3.66 -1.34
N LEU A 9 -18.11 3.84 -2.58
CA LEU A 9 -17.48 3.23 -3.77
C LEU A 9 -15.98 3.52 -3.84
N LYS A 10 -15.57 4.79 -3.70
CA LYS A 10 -14.14 5.16 -3.72
C LYS A 10 -13.36 4.49 -2.59
N GLN A 11 -13.89 4.50 -1.37
CA GLN A 11 -13.23 3.87 -0.22
C GLN A 11 -13.07 2.36 -0.40
N HIS A 12 -14.10 1.70 -0.91
CA HIS A 12 -14.07 0.27 -1.22
C HIS A 12 -13.10 -0.08 -2.34
N LEU A 13 -13.00 0.73 -3.40
CA LEU A 13 -12.02 0.51 -4.47
C LEU A 13 -10.57 0.74 -3.99
N ILE A 14 -10.33 1.74 -3.14
CA ILE A 14 -9.01 1.93 -2.51
C ILE A 14 -8.67 0.72 -1.63
N SER A 15 -9.60 0.30 -0.78
CA SER A 15 -9.45 -0.87 0.09
C SER A 15 -9.17 -2.13 -0.73
N TRP A 16 -9.96 -2.38 -1.77
CA TRP A 16 -9.82 -3.54 -2.65
C TRP A 16 -8.47 -3.56 -3.38
N ALA A 17 -8.03 -2.41 -3.93
CA ALA A 17 -6.76 -2.34 -4.64
C ALA A 17 -5.54 -2.46 -3.72
N THR A 18 -5.60 -1.92 -2.50
CA THR A 18 -4.42 -1.77 -1.62
C THR A 18 -4.39 -2.72 -0.43
N ALA A 19 -5.43 -3.55 -0.26
CA ALA A 19 -5.69 -4.31 0.97
C ALA A 19 -5.90 -3.45 2.23
N SER A 20 -6.12 -2.14 2.10
CA SER A 20 -6.33 -1.29 3.27
C SER A 20 -7.68 -1.58 3.93
N PRO A 21 -7.76 -1.74 5.26
CA PRO A 21 -9.02 -2.03 5.94
C PRO A 21 -10.07 -0.95 5.76
N LEU A 22 -11.33 -1.37 5.60
CA LEU A 22 -12.47 -0.47 5.65
C LEU A 22 -12.76 -0.02 7.09
N ALA A 23 -13.37 1.16 7.24
CA ALA A 23 -13.77 1.64 8.55
C ALA A 23 -14.96 0.85 9.13
N GLY A 24 -14.83 0.45 10.41
CA GLY A 24 -15.86 -0.24 11.18
C GLY A 24 -15.67 -1.76 11.24
N PRO A 25 -16.53 -2.47 12.00
CA PRO A 25 -16.38 -3.91 12.19
C PRO A 25 -16.64 -4.69 10.89
N PRO A 26 -16.00 -5.86 10.69
CA PRO A 26 -16.31 -6.75 9.58
C PRO A 26 -17.79 -7.13 9.62
N GLY A 27 -18.41 -7.19 8.45
CA GLY A 27 -19.81 -7.61 8.29
C GLY A 27 -19.95 -9.12 8.11
N ALA A 28 -21.19 -9.59 8.00
CA ALA A 28 -21.44 -10.88 7.37
C ALA A 28 -21.14 -10.73 5.87
N GLY A 29 -20.22 -11.52 5.33
CA GLY A 29 -19.77 -11.46 3.93
C GLY A 29 -18.49 -10.65 3.71
N VAL A 30 -18.15 -10.47 2.44
CA VAL A 30 -16.93 -9.80 1.97
C VAL A 30 -17.08 -8.28 2.03
N GLY A 31 -16.01 -7.53 2.29
CA GLY A 31 -16.02 -6.07 2.20
C GLY A 31 -16.31 -5.56 0.78
N THR A 32 -15.47 -5.96 -0.19
CA THR A 32 -15.63 -5.64 -1.61
C THR A 32 -15.46 -6.89 -2.48
N LEU A 33 -16.43 -7.19 -3.33
CA LEU A 33 -16.40 -8.28 -4.30
C LEU A 33 -16.57 -7.72 -5.72
N VAL A 34 -15.61 -7.98 -6.59
CA VAL A 34 -15.64 -7.59 -8.00
C VAL A 34 -15.81 -8.83 -8.87
N LEU A 35 -16.84 -8.85 -9.71
CA LEU A 35 -17.07 -9.90 -10.69
C LEU A 35 -16.62 -9.44 -12.07
N ALA A 36 -15.91 -10.28 -12.83
CA ALA A 36 -15.62 -10.03 -14.23
C ALA A 36 -16.76 -10.48 -15.18
N ASP A 37 -17.75 -11.22 -14.67
CA ASP A 37 -18.96 -11.63 -15.37
C ASP A 37 -20.17 -11.59 -14.43
N ALA A 38 -21.21 -10.87 -14.82
CA ALA A 38 -22.46 -10.77 -14.08
C ALA A 38 -23.22 -12.10 -13.97
N ALA A 39 -22.89 -13.11 -14.77
CA ALA A 39 -23.45 -14.45 -14.67
C ALA A 39 -23.19 -15.12 -13.31
N HIS A 40 -22.14 -14.68 -12.58
CA HIS A 40 -21.77 -15.23 -11.27
C HIS A 40 -22.56 -14.66 -10.09
N LEU A 41 -23.42 -13.65 -10.32
CA LEU A 41 -24.22 -13.00 -9.26
C LEU A 41 -25.03 -14.00 -8.40
N PRO A 42 -25.73 -15.00 -8.97
CA PRO A 42 -26.49 -15.96 -8.18
C PRO A 42 -25.59 -16.83 -7.30
N ALA A 43 -24.44 -17.26 -7.82
CA ALA A 43 -23.52 -18.16 -7.12
C ALA A 43 -22.92 -17.47 -5.88
N VAL A 44 -22.36 -16.27 -6.04
CA VAL A 44 -21.74 -15.53 -4.92
C VAL A 44 -22.75 -15.12 -3.84
N THR A 45 -24.01 -14.91 -4.24
CA THR A 45 -25.11 -14.66 -3.29
C THR A 45 -25.48 -15.93 -2.53
N ALA A 46 -25.62 -17.06 -3.22
CA ALA A 46 -25.95 -18.35 -2.63
C ALA A 46 -24.84 -18.86 -1.68
N ALA A 47 -23.58 -18.61 -2.02
CA ALA A 47 -22.40 -18.94 -1.21
C ALA A 47 -22.25 -18.05 0.04
N GLY A 48 -23.08 -17.01 0.19
CA GLY A 48 -23.03 -16.09 1.33
C GLY A 48 -21.85 -15.13 1.32
N LEU A 49 -21.21 -14.93 0.16
CA LEU A 49 -20.11 -13.96 0.00
C LEU A 49 -20.62 -12.51 0.03
N VAL A 50 -21.91 -12.31 -0.25
CA VAL A 50 -22.57 -11.01 -0.29
C VAL A 50 -23.45 -10.84 0.94
N GLY A 51 -23.15 -9.82 1.76
CA GLY A 51 -23.99 -9.43 2.89
C GLY A 51 -24.26 -7.93 2.95
N PRO A 52 -24.88 -7.44 4.05
CA PRO A 52 -25.44 -6.07 4.10
C PRO A 52 -24.44 -4.93 3.93
N ARG A 53 -23.14 -5.22 4.08
CA ARG A 53 -22.04 -4.25 3.96
C ARG A 53 -21.13 -4.52 2.77
N THR A 54 -21.41 -5.56 1.99
CA THR A 54 -20.63 -5.89 0.80
C THR A 54 -20.89 -4.88 -0.30
N LEU A 55 -19.83 -4.29 -0.84
CA LEU A 55 -19.91 -3.67 -2.16
C LEU A 55 -19.68 -4.75 -3.21
N LEU A 56 -20.74 -5.08 -3.95
CA LEU A 56 -20.69 -6.00 -5.07
C LEU A 56 -20.66 -5.21 -6.39
N LEU A 57 -19.63 -5.41 -7.20
CA LEU A 57 -19.47 -4.81 -8.53
C LEU A 57 -19.59 -5.89 -9.60
N ALA A 58 -20.38 -5.63 -10.65
CA ALA A 58 -20.51 -6.52 -11.79
C ALA A 58 -20.63 -5.72 -13.10
N PRO A 59 -20.19 -6.28 -14.25
CA PRO A 59 -20.35 -5.61 -15.55
C PRO A 59 -21.82 -5.40 -15.88
N ASP A 60 -22.16 -4.24 -16.43
CA ASP A 60 -23.50 -3.86 -16.81
C ASP A 60 -23.61 -3.65 -18.33
N ASP A 61 -24.33 -4.56 -18.98
CA ASP A 61 -24.68 -4.46 -20.40
C ASP A 61 -26.03 -3.75 -20.64
N GLY A 62 -26.69 -3.30 -19.57
CA GLY A 62 -28.00 -2.65 -19.59
C GLY A 62 -29.18 -3.60 -19.81
N THR A 63 -28.96 -4.92 -19.80
CA THR A 63 -29.99 -5.90 -20.15
C THR A 63 -30.56 -6.68 -18.97
N ARG A 64 -29.94 -6.59 -17.78
CA ARG A 64 -30.28 -7.42 -16.60
C ARG A 64 -30.49 -6.56 -15.37
N ASP A 65 -31.35 -7.05 -14.46
CA ASP A 65 -31.37 -6.53 -13.09
C ASP A 65 -30.12 -7.05 -12.37
N LEU A 66 -29.29 -6.12 -11.88
CA LEU A 66 -28.03 -6.41 -11.22
C LEU A 66 -28.17 -6.45 -9.70
N ALA A 67 -29.34 -6.12 -9.13
CA ALA A 67 -29.49 -6.09 -7.68
C ALA A 67 -29.06 -7.43 -7.03
N PRO A 68 -28.21 -7.40 -5.98
CA PRO A 68 -27.79 -6.23 -5.19
C PRO A 68 -26.50 -5.53 -5.68
N ALA A 69 -25.93 -5.92 -6.82
CA ALA A 69 -24.71 -5.35 -7.37
C ALA A 69 -24.88 -3.95 -7.92
N VAL A 70 -23.76 -3.21 -7.95
CA VAL A 70 -23.63 -1.96 -8.69
C VAL A 70 -22.96 -2.25 -10.03
N GLY A 71 -23.67 -1.94 -11.11
CA GLY A 71 -23.20 -2.11 -12.48
C GLY A 71 -22.00 -1.23 -12.84
N TYR A 72 -21.10 -1.73 -13.67
CA TYR A 72 -19.99 -0.96 -14.23
C TYR A 72 -19.71 -1.28 -15.70
N GLN A 73 -19.03 -0.35 -16.39
CA GLN A 73 -18.54 -0.53 -17.75
C GLN A 73 -17.00 -0.56 -17.78
N GLY A 74 -16.44 -1.17 -18.83
CA GLY A 74 -15.00 -1.37 -19.03
C GLY A 74 -14.41 -2.40 -18.08
N SER A 75 -13.19 -2.18 -17.59
CA SER A 75 -12.49 -3.16 -16.74
C SER A 75 -11.71 -2.54 -15.59
N LEU A 76 -11.67 -3.26 -14.47
CA LEU A 76 -10.80 -2.98 -13.31
C LEU A 76 -9.47 -3.75 -13.37
N THR A 77 -9.32 -4.63 -14.36
CA THR A 77 -8.27 -5.66 -14.39
C THR A 77 -7.48 -5.70 -15.67
N GLU A 78 -7.96 -5.09 -16.76
CA GLU A 78 -7.25 -5.05 -18.03
C GLU A 78 -6.30 -3.84 -18.07
N PRO A 79 -5.01 -4.02 -18.41
CA PRO A 79 -4.08 -2.91 -18.55
C PRO A 79 -4.51 -1.93 -19.65
N GLY A 80 -4.56 -0.65 -19.32
CA GLY A 80 -4.95 0.44 -20.22
C GLY A 80 -6.47 0.64 -20.35
N ASP A 81 -7.27 -0.18 -19.68
CA ASP A 81 -8.73 -0.06 -19.68
C ASP A 81 -9.21 0.86 -18.53
N GLU A 82 -10.47 1.26 -18.63
CA GLU A 82 -11.11 2.19 -17.70
C GLU A 82 -12.39 1.58 -17.12
N PHE A 83 -12.45 1.49 -15.80
CA PHE A 83 -13.70 1.23 -15.09
C PHE A 83 -14.52 2.51 -15.01
N SER A 84 -15.82 2.41 -15.29
CA SER A 84 -16.77 3.49 -15.03
C SER A 84 -18.06 3.00 -14.38
N ASN A 85 -18.59 3.79 -13.46
CA ASN A 85 -19.88 3.54 -12.80
C ASN A 85 -20.85 4.68 -13.15
N GLY A 86 -21.28 4.72 -14.41
CA GLY A 86 -22.02 5.85 -14.97
C GLY A 86 -21.12 7.01 -15.36
N GLN A 87 -21.60 8.25 -15.23
CA GLN A 87 -20.93 9.44 -15.78
C GLN A 87 -20.01 10.17 -14.78
N ASP A 88 -19.95 9.71 -13.52
CA ASP A 88 -19.42 10.53 -12.42
C ASP A 88 -18.11 10.02 -11.81
N PHE A 89 -17.71 8.79 -12.10
CA PHE A 89 -16.49 8.20 -11.56
C PHE A 89 -15.87 7.25 -12.57
N PHE A 90 -14.58 7.46 -12.81
CA PHE A 90 -13.73 6.67 -13.69
C PHE A 90 -12.48 6.27 -12.92
N LEU A 91 -12.00 5.05 -13.18
CA LEU A 91 -10.77 4.53 -12.62
C LEU A 91 -9.98 3.84 -13.72
N GLN A 92 -8.80 4.37 -14.02
CA GLN A 92 -7.88 3.80 -15.00
C GLN A 92 -7.03 2.72 -14.35
N THR A 93 -6.77 1.63 -15.08
CA THR A 93 -5.86 0.58 -14.61
C THR A 93 -4.65 0.51 -15.53
N HIS A 94 -3.44 0.76 -15.00
CA HIS A 94 -2.20 0.74 -15.78
C HIS A 94 -1.23 -0.35 -15.29
N ALA A 95 -0.47 -0.91 -16.23
CA ALA A 95 0.70 -1.72 -15.91
C ALA A 95 1.82 -0.85 -15.33
N TYR A 96 2.57 -1.37 -14.36
CA TYR A 96 3.64 -0.64 -13.68
C TYR A 96 4.69 -0.13 -14.67
N ALA A 97 5.20 -1.00 -15.56
CA ALA A 97 6.25 -0.66 -16.52
C ALA A 97 5.81 0.37 -17.56
N ALA A 98 4.50 0.41 -17.88
CA ALA A 98 3.94 1.38 -18.83
C ALA A 98 3.67 2.75 -18.20
N SER A 99 3.50 2.83 -16.88
CA SER A 99 3.04 4.02 -16.17
C SER A 99 3.92 5.28 -16.36
N PRO A 100 5.26 5.20 -16.46
CA PRO A 100 6.09 6.37 -16.76
C PRO A 100 5.79 7.05 -18.10
N PHE A 101 5.18 6.33 -19.05
CA PHE A 101 4.89 6.83 -20.40
C PHE A 101 3.42 7.24 -20.58
N MET A 102 2.61 7.12 -19.53
CA MET A 102 1.18 7.38 -19.59
C MET A 102 0.84 8.68 -18.88
N THR A 103 0.00 9.49 -19.52
CA THR A 103 -0.56 10.67 -18.87
C THR A 103 -1.65 10.24 -17.89
N VAL A 104 -1.49 10.61 -16.62
CA VAL A 104 -2.49 10.37 -15.57
C VAL A 104 -3.53 11.48 -15.63
N PHE A 105 -4.71 11.20 -16.17
CA PHE A 105 -5.80 12.18 -16.31
C PHE A 105 -6.78 12.17 -15.12
N GLY A 106 -6.71 11.17 -14.24
CA GLY A 106 -7.65 10.99 -13.15
C GLY A 106 -7.18 9.97 -12.11
N PRO A 107 -8.11 9.41 -11.32
CA PRO A 107 -7.82 8.27 -10.46
C PRO A 107 -7.26 7.10 -11.28
N THR A 108 -6.10 6.60 -10.87
CA THR A 108 -5.40 5.51 -11.56
C THR A 108 -4.92 4.49 -10.54
N VAL A 109 -5.16 3.22 -10.81
CA VAL A 109 -4.54 2.10 -10.10
C VAL A 109 -3.44 1.52 -11.00
N VAL A 110 -2.23 1.47 -10.46
CA VAL A 110 -1.07 0.85 -11.09
C VAL A 110 -0.89 -0.55 -10.50
N ARG A 111 -0.71 -1.55 -11.36
CA ARG A 111 -0.59 -2.97 -10.99
C ARG A 111 0.65 -3.59 -11.61
N VAL A 112 1.14 -4.63 -10.94
CA VAL A 112 2.10 -5.57 -11.51
C VAL A 112 1.30 -6.72 -12.13
N PHE A 113 1.28 -6.78 -13.46
CA PHE A 113 0.57 -7.81 -14.23
C PHE A 113 1.44 -9.00 -14.60
N ASP A 114 2.74 -8.77 -14.70
CA ASP A 114 3.69 -9.81 -15.09
C ASP A 114 5.07 -9.61 -14.44
N ARG A 115 6.01 -10.45 -14.86
CA ARG A 115 7.40 -10.39 -14.41
C ARG A 115 8.11 -9.09 -14.82
N HIS A 116 7.81 -8.53 -15.98
CA HIS A 116 8.48 -7.33 -16.45
C HIS A 116 8.09 -6.12 -15.60
N ASP A 117 6.80 -5.97 -15.29
CA ASP A 117 6.31 -4.97 -14.35
C ASP A 117 7.02 -5.06 -12.99
N PHE A 118 7.19 -6.28 -12.47
CA PHE A 118 7.86 -6.52 -11.20
C PHE A 118 9.34 -6.13 -11.25
N GLU A 119 10.06 -6.48 -12.32
CA GLU A 119 11.47 -6.11 -12.49
C GLU A 119 11.66 -4.59 -12.55
N VAL A 120 10.75 -3.85 -13.21
CA VAL A 120 10.78 -2.39 -13.26
C VAL A 120 10.49 -1.79 -11.88
N PHE A 121 9.51 -2.33 -11.14
CA PHE A 121 9.25 -1.93 -9.75
C PHE A 121 10.49 -2.09 -8.85
N LEU A 122 11.18 -3.23 -8.95
CA LEU A 122 12.39 -3.46 -8.16
C LEU A 122 13.52 -2.50 -8.55
N ALA A 123 13.69 -2.21 -9.85
CA ALA A 123 14.69 -1.27 -10.33
C ALA A 123 14.42 0.16 -9.82
N ASP A 124 13.16 0.59 -9.77
CA ASP A 124 12.78 1.88 -9.18
C ASP A 124 13.06 1.93 -7.68
N ALA A 125 12.79 0.84 -6.96
CA ALA A 125 13.10 0.75 -5.53
C ALA A 125 14.62 0.79 -5.27
N ASP A 126 15.40 0.05 -6.06
CA ASP A 126 16.87 0.04 -5.99
C ASP A 126 17.44 1.43 -6.30
N ARG A 127 16.90 2.12 -7.31
CA ARG A 127 17.27 3.48 -7.67
C ARG A 127 16.89 4.50 -6.59
N ALA A 128 15.72 4.36 -5.96
CA ALA A 128 15.36 5.18 -4.82
C ALA A 128 16.36 4.99 -3.66
N LEU A 129 16.76 3.74 -3.38
CA LEU A 129 17.75 3.46 -2.34
C LEU A 129 19.12 4.06 -2.66
N ALA A 130 19.61 3.85 -3.88
CA ALA A 130 20.95 4.26 -4.29
C ALA A 130 21.07 5.77 -4.55
N GLU A 131 20.06 6.37 -5.17
CA GLU A 131 20.13 7.74 -5.72
C GLU A 131 19.11 8.68 -5.06
N GLY A 132 18.14 8.16 -4.30
CA GLY A 132 17.08 8.98 -3.70
C GLY A 132 16.03 9.42 -4.73
N VAL A 133 16.00 8.78 -5.90
CA VAL A 133 15.08 9.12 -6.98
C VAL A 133 13.88 8.18 -6.99
N PHE A 134 12.71 8.74 -6.72
CA PHE A 134 11.43 8.04 -6.74
C PHE A 134 10.72 8.28 -8.08
N PRO A 135 9.98 7.28 -8.61
CA PRO A 135 9.23 7.45 -9.84
C PRO A 135 8.07 8.44 -9.63
N GLU A 136 8.04 9.51 -10.44
CA GLU A 136 7.11 10.63 -10.28
C GLU A 136 5.63 10.21 -10.34
N PHE A 137 5.31 9.22 -11.17
CA PHE A 137 3.94 8.71 -11.29
C PHE A 137 3.42 8.11 -9.97
N LEU A 138 4.27 7.45 -9.17
CA LEU A 138 3.87 6.94 -7.85
C LEU A 138 3.65 8.05 -6.81
N LEU A 139 4.26 9.22 -7.03
CA LEU A 139 4.11 10.38 -6.14
C LEU A 139 2.87 11.22 -6.47
N THR A 140 2.22 10.94 -7.60
CA THR A 140 0.99 11.62 -8.01
C THR A 140 -0.18 11.20 -7.10
N SER A 141 -0.92 12.18 -6.58
CA SER A 141 -1.95 11.93 -5.56
C SER A 141 -3.16 11.12 -6.05
N SER A 142 -3.39 11.10 -7.37
CA SER A 142 -4.45 10.31 -8.01
C SER A 142 -4.01 8.88 -8.34
N VAL A 143 -2.74 8.53 -8.13
CA VAL A 143 -2.18 7.21 -8.43
C VAL A 143 -2.08 6.36 -7.16
N LEU A 144 -2.59 5.13 -7.25
CA LEU A 144 -2.47 4.10 -6.22
C LEU A 144 -1.72 2.90 -6.78
N LEU A 145 -0.74 2.41 -6.04
CA LEU A 145 -0.10 1.14 -6.32
C LEU A 145 -0.92 0.03 -5.65
N ALA A 146 -1.34 -0.96 -6.44
CA ALA A 146 -2.07 -2.11 -5.92
C ALA A 146 -1.15 -3.09 -5.20
N ASP A 147 -1.75 -3.89 -4.32
CA ASP A 147 -1.13 -5.04 -3.66
C ASP A 147 0.23 -4.74 -2.97
N PRO A 148 0.36 -3.64 -2.21
CA PRO A 148 1.62 -3.21 -1.61
C PRO A 148 2.21 -4.25 -0.63
N ALA A 149 1.36 -5.02 0.06
CA ALA A 149 1.78 -6.12 0.93
C ALA A 149 2.57 -7.20 0.16
N ALA A 150 2.06 -7.62 -1.00
CA ALA A 150 2.74 -8.59 -1.86
C ALA A 150 4.05 -8.03 -2.44
N LEU A 151 4.13 -6.72 -2.68
CA LEU A 151 5.34 -6.05 -3.18
C LEU A 151 6.41 -5.78 -2.12
N SER A 152 6.04 -5.79 -0.85
CA SER A 152 6.96 -5.51 0.27
C SER A 152 7.28 -6.73 1.13
N GLY A 153 6.49 -7.82 1.00
CA GLY A 153 6.53 -8.93 1.94
C GLY A 153 5.95 -8.60 3.31
N ALA A 154 5.29 -7.44 3.46
CA ALA A 154 4.59 -7.08 4.68
C ALA A 154 3.39 -8.01 4.88
N ASP A 155 3.28 -8.54 6.08
CA ASP A 155 2.13 -9.33 6.48
C ASP A 155 1.09 -8.39 7.13
N ASP A 156 0.00 -8.11 6.41
CA ASP A 156 -1.13 -7.36 6.98
C ASP A 156 -2.22 -8.36 7.40
N PRO A 157 -2.41 -8.59 8.72
CA PRO A 157 -3.42 -9.53 9.21
C PRO A 157 -4.87 -9.11 8.88
N ALA A 158 -5.06 -7.87 8.41
CA ALA A 158 -6.37 -7.40 7.98
C ALA A 158 -6.66 -7.65 6.48
N ASP A 159 -5.67 -8.09 5.68
CA ASP A 159 -5.90 -8.55 4.31
C ASP A 159 -6.50 -9.97 4.29
N GLY A 160 -7.23 -10.28 3.23
CA GLY A 160 -7.77 -11.60 2.97
C GLY A 160 -9.18 -11.60 2.39
N PRO A 161 -9.78 -12.80 2.22
CA PRO A 161 -11.09 -12.98 1.59
C PRO A 161 -12.23 -12.19 2.26
N ALA A 162 -12.15 -11.94 3.57
CA ALA A 162 -13.16 -11.14 4.26
C ALA A 162 -13.13 -9.65 3.85
N LEU A 163 -11.97 -9.14 3.44
CA LEU A 163 -11.82 -7.74 3.03
C LEU A 163 -12.15 -7.56 1.55
N ARG A 164 -11.55 -8.40 0.69
CA ARG A 164 -11.58 -8.21 -0.75
C ARG A 164 -11.57 -9.53 -1.51
N LEU A 165 -12.38 -9.61 -2.55
CA LEU A 165 -12.37 -10.69 -3.52
C LEU A 165 -12.52 -10.17 -4.95
N TYR A 166 -11.99 -10.94 -5.88
CA TYR A 166 -12.20 -10.84 -7.32
C TYR A 166 -12.63 -12.21 -7.82
N ALA A 167 -13.66 -12.25 -8.66
CA ALA A 167 -14.06 -13.43 -9.40
C ALA A 167 -13.84 -13.20 -10.89
N ASP A 168 -13.03 -14.05 -11.53
CA ASP A 168 -12.78 -13.98 -12.96
C ASP A 168 -14.00 -14.43 -13.79
N ARG A 169 -13.87 -14.42 -15.12
CA ARG A 169 -14.98 -14.83 -16.02
C ARG A 169 -15.33 -16.32 -15.87
N ASN A 170 -14.39 -17.14 -15.41
CA ASN A 170 -14.57 -18.57 -15.19
C ASN A 170 -15.13 -18.88 -13.79
N GLY A 171 -15.35 -17.87 -12.95
CA GLY A 171 -15.81 -18.03 -11.58
C GLY A 171 -14.69 -18.44 -10.62
N GLN A 172 -13.42 -18.31 -10.99
CA GLN A 172 -12.28 -18.49 -10.10
C GLN A 172 -12.14 -17.28 -9.18
N VAL A 173 -11.90 -17.52 -7.90
CA VAL A 173 -11.89 -16.49 -6.86
C VAL A 173 -10.50 -16.28 -6.30
N SER A 174 -10.08 -15.03 -6.19
CA SER A 174 -8.80 -14.58 -5.60
C SER A 174 -8.99 -13.27 -4.80
N THR A 175 -7.98 -12.80 -4.07
CA THR A 175 -8.03 -11.49 -3.38
C THR A 175 -7.63 -10.31 -4.27
N SER A 176 -6.99 -10.59 -5.41
CA SER A 176 -6.57 -9.60 -6.41
C SER A 176 -6.63 -10.21 -7.82
N PRO A 177 -6.85 -9.43 -8.90
CA PRO A 177 -6.88 -9.96 -10.27
C PRO A 177 -5.63 -10.72 -10.70
N THR A 178 -4.48 -10.41 -10.11
CA THR A 178 -3.18 -11.06 -10.36
C THR A 178 -2.81 -12.06 -9.26
N GLY A 179 -3.76 -12.37 -8.37
CA GLY A 179 -3.59 -13.24 -7.22
C GLY A 179 -3.74 -14.73 -7.50
N ALA A 180 -3.36 -15.54 -6.51
CA ALA A 180 -3.58 -16.97 -6.54
C ALA A 180 -5.08 -17.30 -6.51
N VAL A 181 -5.49 -18.32 -7.26
CA VAL A 181 -6.84 -18.88 -7.17
C VAL A 181 -7.00 -19.58 -5.82
N LEU A 182 -7.97 -19.11 -5.03
CA LEU A 182 -8.29 -19.62 -3.70
C LEU A 182 -9.42 -20.66 -3.73
N GLY A 183 -10.28 -20.56 -4.75
CA GLY A 183 -11.47 -21.38 -4.93
C GLY A 183 -12.32 -20.86 -6.07
N THR A 184 -13.63 -21.02 -5.93
CA THR A 184 -14.65 -20.66 -6.92
C THR A 184 -15.77 -19.82 -6.30
N VAL A 185 -16.64 -19.27 -7.13
CA VAL A 185 -17.82 -18.49 -6.70
C VAL A 185 -18.84 -19.29 -5.90
N ASP A 186 -18.74 -20.62 -5.90
CA ASP A 186 -19.60 -21.53 -5.15
C ASP A 186 -19.05 -21.84 -3.74
N ASP A 187 -17.80 -21.47 -3.45
CA ASP A 187 -17.16 -21.73 -2.16
C ASP A 187 -17.57 -20.70 -1.10
N SER A 188 -17.70 -21.15 0.14
CA SER A 188 -18.01 -20.27 1.28
C SER A 188 -16.82 -19.39 1.65
N LEU A 189 -17.10 -18.27 2.34
CA LEU A 189 -16.05 -17.38 2.83
C LEU A 189 -15.03 -18.10 3.74
N ASP A 190 -15.49 -19.04 4.57
CA ASP A 190 -14.62 -19.83 5.45
C ASP A 190 -13.68 -20.73 4.63
N ALA A 191 -14.19 -21.39 3.59
CA ALA A 191 -13.36 -22.23 2.71
C ALA A 191 -12.29 -21.40 1.97
N LEU A 192 -12.67 -20.23 1.48
CA LEU A 192 -11.74 -19.29 0.83
C LEU A 192 -10.70 -18.77 1.83
N ALA A 193 -11.09 -18.46 3.07
CA ALA A 193 -10.19 -18.03 4.13
C ALA A 193 -9.18 -19.13 4.52
N GLU A 194 -9.61 -20.39 4.58
CA GLU A 194 -8.71 -21.52 4.80
C GLU A 194 -7.72 -21.70 3.65
N SER A 195 -8.16 -21.57 2.39
CA SER A 195 -7.26 -21.60 1.22
C SER A 195 -6.24 -20.47 1.25
N PHE A 196 -6.68 -19.26 1.60
CA PHE A 196 -5.80 -18.11 1.76
C PHE A 196 -4.76 -18.33 2.85
N ALA A 197 -5.17 -18.82 4.02
CA ALA A 197 -4.26 -19.14 5.13
C ALA A 197 -3.22 -20.20 4.75
N ARG A 198 -3.59 -21.19 3.91
CA ARG A 198 -2.65 -22.20 3.38
C ARG A 198 -1.67 -21.62 2.36
N ALA A 199 -2.10 -20.69 1.52
CA ALA A 199 -1.24 -20.03 0.52
C ALA A 199 -0.24 -19.06 1.18
N GLY A 200 -0.64 -18.42 2.27
CA GLY A 200 0.13 -17.40 2.98
C GLY A 200 -0.08 -15.99 2.40
N ASN A 201 -0.07 -14.99 3.27
CA ASN A 201 -0.49 -13.62 2.96
C ASN A 201 0.37 -12.95 1.88
N ALA A 202 1.67 -13.23 1.86
CA ALA A 202 2.58 -12.69 0.84
C ALA A 202 2.27 -13.22 -0.58
N ALA A 203 1.66 -14.42 -0.70
CA ALA A 203 1.44 -15.13 -1.96
C ALA A 203 0.16 -14.72 -2.70
N ALA A 204 -0.89 -14.44 -1.95
CA ALA A 204 -2.23 -14.47 -2.49
C ALA A 204 -2.54 -13.42 -3.57
N ALA A 205 -1.80 -12.32 -3.66
CA ALA A 205 -2.17 -11.19 -4.53
C ALA A 205 -1.37 -11.04 -5.84
N LEU A 206 -0.24 -11.74 -6.03
CA LEU A 206 0.60 -11.63 -7.25
C LEU A 206 0.99 -12.98 -7.89
N ASP A 207 0.58 -14.11 -7.32
CA ASP A 207 1.05 -15.43 -7.75
C ASP A 207 0.60 -15.84 -9.16
N ALA A 208 -0.45 -15.23 -9.73
CA ALA A 208 -0.80 -15.43 -11.13
C ALA A 208 0.09 -14.63 -12.09
N ALA A 209 0.62 -13.49 -11.64
CA ALA A 209 1.52 -12.63 -12.41
C ALA A 209 2.99 -13.06 -12.32
N LEU A 210 3.39 -13.64 -11.18
CA LEU A 210 4.79 -13.88 -10.84
C LEU A 210 4.97 -15.18 -10.03
N PRO A 211 5.95 -16.04 -10.37
CA PRO A 211 6.27 -17.20 -9.55
C PRO A 211 6.65 -16.82 -8.11
N ALA A 212 6.06 -17.50 -7.13
CA ALA A 212 6.27 -17.21 -5.70
C ALA A 212 7.75 -17.23 -5.29
N GLN A 213 8.55 -18.14 -5.86
CA GLN A 213 9.98 -18.24 -5.58
C GLN A 213 10.75 -17.00 -6.06
N THR A 214 10.46 -16.51 -7.27
CA THR A 214 11.08 -15.30 -7.82
C THR A 214 10.76 -14.08 -6.95
N ARG A 215 9.52 -13.98 -6.47
CA ARG A 215 9.13 -12.93 -5.52
C ARG A 215 9.89 -13.06 -4.21
N ALA A 216 9.90 -14.24 -3.60
CA ALA A 216 10.55 -14.48 -2.31
C ALA A 216 12.06 -14.14 -2.34
N GLU A 217 12.77 -14.53 -3.40
CA GLU A 217 14.18 -14.19 -3.60
C GLU A 217 14.39 -12.67 -3.72
N ALA A 218 13.53 -11.99 -4.48
CA ALA A 218 13.60 -10.54 -4.63
C ALA A 218 13.35 -9.79 -3.32
N LEU A 219 12.34 -10.22 -2.55
CA LEU A 219 12.01 -9.64 -1.24
C LEU A 219 13.13 -9.89 -0.22
N HIS A 220 13.69 -11.10 -0.20
CA HIS A 220 14.81 -11.43 0.69
C HIS A 220 16.05 -10.58 0.41
N GLY A 221 16.35 -10.32 -0.87
CA GLY A 221 17.46 -9.46 -1.28
C GLY A 221 17.23 -7.96 -1.03
N ARG A 222 15.98 -7.55 -0.73
CA ARG A 222 15.58 -6.14 -0.60
C ARG A 222 14.70 -5.92 0.63
N PRO A 223 15.23 -6.09 1.85
CA PRO A 223 14.47 -5.89 3.08
C PRO A 223 13.90 -4.46 3.22
N PHE A 224 14.38 -3.51 2.42
CA PHE A 224 13.92 -2.12 2.43
C PHE A 224 12.64 -1.85 1.63
N LEU A 225 12.04 -2.85 0.94
CA LEU A 225 10.86 -2.62 0.10
C LEU A 225 9.65 -2.10 0.87
N GLY A 226 9.41 -2.61 2.09
CA GLY A 226 8.36 -2.06 2.96
C GLY A 226 8.58 -0.59 3.28
N ARG A 227 9.82 -0.23 3.62
CA ARG A 227 10.25 1.16 3.89
C ARG A 227 10.11 2.06 2.67
N TYR A 228 10.44 1.53 1.49
CA TYR A 228 10.30 2.22 0.21
C TYR A 228 8.83 2.57 -0.08
N LEU A 229 7.90 1.61 0.10
CA LEU A 229 6.47 1.87 -0.09
C LEU A 229 5.92 2.88 0.93
N ALA A 230 6.38 2.82 2.18
CA ALA A 230 6.03 3.81 3.20
C ALA A 230 6.57 5.21 2.85
N ALA A 231 7.78 5.30 2.27
CA ALA A 231 8.35 6.55 1.77
C ALA A 231 7.57 7.13 0.59
N VAL A 232 7.16 6.30 -0.37
CA VAL A 232 6.27 6.69 -1.48
C VAL A 232 4.95 7.26 -0.93
N ALA A 233 4.33 6.58 0.04
CA ALA A 233 3.08 7.04 0.64
C ALA A 233 3.26 8.39 1.37
N ALA A 234 4.37 8.57 2.09
CA ALA A 234 4.71 9.81 2.78
C ALA A 234 4.93 10.98 1.81
N LEU A 235 5.76 10.78 0.77
CA LEU A 235 6.02 11.77 -0.27
C LEU A 235 4.74 12.17 -1.00
N ARG A 236 3.94 11.20 -1.44
CA ARG A 236 2.64 11.46 -2.10
C ARG A 236 1.72 12.29 -1.21
N SER A 237 1.65 11.99 0.10
CA SER A 237 0.82 12.75 1.05
C SER A 237 1.29 14.20 1.20
N LEU A 238 2.60 14.43 1.27
CA LEU A 238 3.19 15.77 1.40
C LEU A 238 3.06 16.58 0.09
N MET A 239 3.28 15.95 -1.06
CA MET A 239 3.11 16.56 -2.37
C MET A 239 1.66 16.94 -2.64
N ALA A 240 0.70 16.13 -2.21
CA ALA A 240 -0.72 16.47 -2.26
C ALA A 240 -1.07 17.73 -1.43
N ARG A 241 -0.21 18.11 -0.47
CA ARG A 241 -0.33 19.32 0.37
C ARG A 241 0.54 20.48 -0.14
N GLY A 242 1.20 20.32 -1.28
CA GLY A 242 2.03 21.35 -1.92
C GLY A 242 3.50 21.36 -1.53
N ALA A 243 3.98 20.42 -0.71
CA ALA A 243 5.41 20.32 -0.41
C ALA A 243 6.17 19.67 -1.58
N THR A 244 7.28 20.28 -2.01
CA THR A 244 8.09 19.83 -3.14
C THR A 244 9.57 19.78 -2.77
N GLY A 245 10.39 19.11 -3.59
CA GLY A 245 11.84 19.04 -3.38
C GLY A 245 12.28 18.29 -2.12
N LEU A 246 11.40 17.45 -1.56
CA LEU A 246 11.69 16.67 -0.37
C LEU A 246 12.56 15.46 -0.69
N LYS A 247 13.52 15.20 0.19
CA LYS A 247 14.34 13.99 0.25
C LYS A 247 13.84 13.11 1.39
N VAL A 248 14.04 11.79 1.26
CA VAL A 248 13.73 10.81 2.30
C VAL A 248 15.05 10.35 2.90
N SER A 249 15.21 10.52 4.21
CA SER A 249 16.41 10.01 4.90
C SER A 249 16.52 8.49 4.72
N GLY A 250 17.69 8.04 4.27
CA GLY A 250 18.00 6.63 4.03
C GLY A 250 17.82 6.20 2.57
N PHE A 251 17.27 7.06 1.72
CA PHE A 251 17.13 6.84 0.28
C PHE A 251 17.99 7.87 -0.47
N GLY A 252 19.13 7.44 -1.00
CA GLY A 252 20.15 8.25 -1.68
C GLY A 252 20.92 9.24 -0.79
N SER A 253 20.36 9.67 0.33
CA SER A 253 21.00 10.63 1.24
C SER A 253 20.49 10.53 2.68
N ARG A 254 21.25 11.13 3.60
CA ARG A 254 20.89 11.34 5.01
C ARG A 254 20.87 12.84 5.31
N LEU A 255 19.96 13.25 6.19
CA LEU A 255 19.87 14.63 6.70
C LEU A 255 21.08 14.97 7.59
N THR A 256 21.59 13.98 8.33
CA THR A 256 22.77 14.09 9.18
C THR A 256 24.03 13.70 8.39
N PRO A 257 24.98 14.64 8.20
CA PRO A 257 26.24 14.34 7.52
C PRO A 257 27.03 13.23 8.24
N GLY A 258 27.63 12.32 7.45
CA GLY A 258 28.46 11.23 7.98
C GLY A 258 27.68 10.06 8.58
N LEU A 259 26.35 10.09 8.54
CA LEU A 259 25.51 8.93 8.84
C LEU A 259 25.48 7.99 7.62
N ALA A 260 25.56 6.68 7.87
CA ALA A 260 25.56 5.70 6.79
C ALA A 260 24.24 5.75 6.00
N VAL A 261 24.34 5.63 4.67
CA VAL A 261 23.15 5.61 3.79
C VAL A 261 22.33 4.36 4.08
N SER A 262 22.96 3.19 4.14
CA SER A 262 22.36 1.96 4.65
C SER A 262 22.36 1.94 6.18
N GLY A 263 21.20 1.71 6.78
CA GLY A 263 21.03 1.54 8.22
C GLY A 263 19.96 0.50 8.52
N ASP A 264 19.97 -0.04 9.74
CA ASP A 264 19.01 -1.05 10.20
C ASP A 264 17.56 -0.53 10.15
N ASP A 265 17.40 0.80 10.18
CA ASP A 265 16.11 1.47 10.03
C ASP A 265 15.41 1.13 8.71
N LEU A 266 16.18 0.87 7.64
CA LEU A 266 15.62 0.61 6.33
C LEU A 266 14.86 -0.73 6.25
N ALA A 267 15.15 -1.69 7.12
CA ALA A 267 14.47 -2.98 7.12
C ALA A 267 13.10 -2.95 7.82
N ASP A 268 12.82 -1.92 8.63
CA ASP A 268 11.59 -1.83 9.43
C ASP A 268 10.63 -0.75 8.87
N PRO A 269 9.54 -1.15 8.18
CA PRO A 269 8.56 -0.22 7.65
C PRO A 269 7.70 0.46 8.71
N SER A 270 7.67 -0.05 9.95
CA SER A 270 6.86 0.50 11.04
C SER A 270 7.51 1.72 11.70
N LEU A 271 8.83 1.87 11.55
CA LEU A 271 9.56 3.00 12.11
C LEU A 271 9.14 4.31 11.43
N PRO A 272 9.15 5.46 12.14
CA PRO A 272 8.91 6.76 11.54
C PRO A 272 9.85 7.07 10.35
N ILE A 273 9.35 7.80 9.37
CA ILE A 273 10.11 8.29 8.22
C ILE A 273 10.43 9.77 8.43
N VAL A 274 11.69 10.13 8.20
CA VAL A 274 12.15 11.52 8.19
C VAL A 274 12.27 11.99 6.75
N LEU A 275 11.54 13.06 6.41
CA LEU A 275 11.66 13.76 5.13
C LEU A 275 12.21 15.16 5.36
N TYR A 276 12.98 15.67 4.42
CA TYR A 276 13.61 16.99 4.55
C TYR A 276 13.82 17.67 3.20
N GLY A 277 13.62 18.99 3.17
CA GLY A 277 14.01 19.85 2.06
C GLY A 277 15.23 20.69 2.45
N ASP A 278 15.39 21.84 1.83
CA ASP A 278 16.46 22.78 2.20
C ASP A 278 16.15 23.50 3.51
N GLU A 279 14.89 23.88 3.73
CA GLU A 279 14.44 24.59 4.94
C GLU A 279 13.55 23.72 5.84
N ASP A 280 12.73 22.86 5.24
CA ASP A 280 11.69 22.12 5.98
C ASP A 280 12.15 20.71 6.41
N SER A 281 11.49 20.18 7.43
CA SER A 281 11.64 18.79 7.87
C SER A 281 10.31 18.25 8.39
N TYR A 282 10.02 16.99 8.07
CA TYR A 282 8.77 16.32 8.40
C TYR A 282 9.04 14.93 8.98
N VAL A 283 8.16 14.52 9.87
CA VAL A 283 8.10 13.15 10.38
C VAL A 283 6.76 12.55 9.99
N VAL A 284 6.82 11.34 9.42
CA VAL A 284 5.64 10.53 9.13
C VAL A 284 5.72 9.24 9.96
N ALA A 285 4.71 8.98 10.78
CA ALA A 285 4.62 7.81 11.65
C ALA A 285 3.19 7.24 11.58
N GLY A 286 3.02 6.13 10.85
CA GLY A 286 1.71 5.61 10.50
C GLY A 286 0.89 6.66 9.73
N SER A 287 -0.30 6.99 10.24
CA SER A 287 -1.16 8.04 9.66
C SER A 287 -0.82 9.47 10.10
N ARG A 288 0.12 9.63 11.05
CA ARG A 288 0.51 10.95 11.58
C ARG A 288 1.59 11.57 10.71
N LEU A 289 1.42 12.84 10.40
CA LEU A 289 2.38 13.66 9.66
C LEU A 289 2.44 15.02 10.33
N PHE A 290 3.65 15.45 10.68
CA PHE A 290 3.86 16.77 11.29
C PHE A 290 5.22 17.33 10.90
N ALA A 291 5.28 18.66 10.81
CA ALA A 291 6.53 19.40 10.61
C ALA A 291 7.32 19.41 11.92
N VAL A 292 8.64 19.35 11.80
CA VAL A 292 9.56 19.41 12.93
C VAL A 292 10.72 20.33 12.59
N ASP A 293 11.36 20.89 13.61
CA ASP A 293 12.62 21.58 13.40
C ASP A 293 13.73 20.61 12.96
N ARG A 294 14.74 21.13 12.28
CA ARG A 294 15.85 20.33 11.73
C ARG A 294 16.63 19.56 12.79
N ARG A 295 16.68 20.05 14.02
CA ARG A 295 17.40 19.42 15.12
C ARG A 295 16.62 18.20 15.64
N ALA A 296 15.31 18.32 15.79
CA ALA A 296 14.43 17.19 16.12
C ALA A 296 14.49 16.11 15.03
N ALA A 297 14.44 16.51 13.75
CA ALA A 297 14.58 15.59 12.62
C ALA A 297 15.91 14.82 12.63
N ARG A 298 17.04 15.52 12.83
CA ARG A 298 18.37 14.89 12.95
C ARG A 298 18.50 13.95 14.14
N THR A 299 17.94 14.35 15.27
CA THR A 299 17.91 13.53 16.50
C THR A 299 17.16 12.23 16.24
N LEU A 300 15.97 12.31 15.65
CA LEU A 300 15.17 11.14 15.30
C LEU A 300 15.88 10.27 14.27
N GLU A 301 16.40 10.85 13.19
CA GLU A 301 17.16 10.13 12.16
C GLU A 301 18.35 9.35 12.76
N CYS A 302 19.15 10.00 13.61
CA CYS A 302 20.29 9.35 14.24
C CYS A 302 19.86 8.18 15.13
N LEU A 303 18.79 8.34 15.92
CA LEU A 303 18.27 7.26 16.74
C LEU A 303 17.80 6.08 15.87
N LEU A 304 17.06 6.35 14.79
CA LEU A 304 16.58 5.32 13.87
C LEU A 304 17.75 4.56 13.23
N ALA A 305 18.64 5.28 12.54
CA ALA A 305 19.74 4.68 11.77
C ALA A 305 20.81 3.96 12.63
N THR A 306 20.83 4.22 13.93
CA THR A 306 21.76 3.57 14.89
C THR A 306 21.07 2.63 15.87
N SER A 307 19.77 2.36 15.67
CA SER A 307 18.95 1.55 16.58
C SER A 307 19.08 1.99 18.06
N GLY A 308 19.09 3.30 18.27
CA GLY A 308 19.19 3.95 19.58
C GLY A 308 20.63 4.13 20.11
N ALA A 309 21.65 3.64 19.41
CA ALA A 309 23.07 3.81 19.77
C ALA A 309 23.67 5.09 19.16
N ALA A 310 23.00 6.23 19.34
CA ALA A 310 23.41 7.49 18.72
C ALA A 310 24.76 8.03 19.25
N GLY A 311 25.21 7.57 20.43
CA GLY A 311 26.46 7.99 21.06
C GLY A 311 26.55 9.51 21.18
N ASP A 312 27.73 10.08 20.91
CA ASP A 312 27.96 11.52 20.99
C ASP A 312 27.36 12.31 19.80
N ARG A 313 26.73 11.64 18.82
CA ARG A 313 26.09 12.33 17.68
C ARG A 313 24.86 13.13 18.12
N VAL A 314 24.24 12.73 19.22
CA VAL A 314 23.02 13.35 19.74
C VAL A 314 23.18 13.59 21.25
N PRO A 315 23.26 14.86 21.70
CA PRO A 315 23.25 15.18 23.12
C PRO A 315 22.00 14.63 23.84
N ALA A 316 22.14 14.13 25.06
CA ALA A 316 21.03 13.55 25.83
C ALA A 316 19.80 14.48 25.93
N HIS A 317 20.01 15.77 26.19
CA HIS A 317 18.91 16.73 26.27
C HIS A 317 18.14 16.93 24.96
N HIS A 318 18.74 16.63 23.79
CA HIS A 318 18.01 16.62 22.51
C HIS A 318 17.10 15.39 22.40
N VAL A 319 17.51 14.25 22.97
CA VAL A 319 16.70 13.03 23.02
C VAL A 319 15.47 13.27 23.91
N ASP A 320 15.66 13.90 25.07
CA ASP A 320 14.56 14.23 25.98
C ASP A 320 13.52 15.14 25.32
N GLN A 321 13.97 16.19 24.62
CA GLN A 321 13.10 17.11 23.90
C GLN A 321 12.38 16.46 22.71
N LEU A 322 13.04 15.53 22.01
CA LEU A 322 12.38 14.74 20.97
C LEU A 322 11.30 13.83 21.58
N ALA A 323 11.57 13.21 22.74
CA ALA A 323 10.59 12.37 23.41
C ALA A 323 9.34 13.16 23.82
N GLU A 324 9.51 14.37 24.35
CA GLU A 324 8.40 15.29 24.67
C GLU A 324 7.61 15.68 23.41
N LEU A 325 8.31 16.01 22.32
CA LEU A 325 7.68 16.33 21.05
C LEU A 325 6.85 15.16 20.50
N LEU A 326 7.42 13.95 20.45
CA LEU A 326 6.71 12.75 20.01
C LEU A 326 5.50 12.46 20.91
N ALA A 327 5.64 12.59 22.22
CA ALA A 327 4.56 12.40 23.17
C ALA A 327 3.41 13.40 22.95
N SER A 328 3.72 14.66 22.63
CA SER A 328 2.70 15.68 22.28
C SER A 328 1.90 15.29 21.01
N HIS A 329 2.51 14.49 20.13
CA HIS A 329 1.88 13.89 18.97
C HIS A 329 1.42 12.46 19.21
N GLY A 330 1.30 12.00 20.46
CA GLY A 330 0.81 10.68 20.84
C GLY A 330 1.68 9.52 20.34
N LEU A 331 2.99 9.76 20.20
CA LEU A 331 3.99 8.78 19.76
C LEU A 331 5.00 8.53 20.88
N ALA A 332 5.49 7.30 20.96
CA ALA A 332 6.64 6.95 21.79
C ALA A 332 7.94 7.07 20.99
N LEU A 333 9.08 7.06 21.69
CA LEU A 333 10.37 6.88 21.02
C LEU A 333 10.38 5.53 20.28
N PRO A 334 10.77 5.52 19.00
CA PRO A 334 10.64 4.33 18.16
C PRO A 334 11.67 3.24 18.49
N VAL A 335 12.76 3.61 19.18
CA VAL A 335 13.84 2.70 19.55
C VAL A 335 14.27 2.96 21.00
N PRO A 336 14.67 1.92 21.76
CA PRO A 336 15.25 2.10 23.09
C PRO A 336 16.58 2.86 22.99
N VAL A 337 16.72 3.96 23.73
CA VAL A 337 17.95 4.75 23.75
C VAL A 337 19.02 3.99 24.51
N ARG A 338 20.13 3.67 23.84
CA ARG A 338 21.27 2.99 24.45
C ARG A 338 22.31 4.04 24.83
N VAL A 339 22.28 4.48 26.09
CA VAL A 339 23.34 5.34 26.62
C VAL A 339 24.61 4.48 26.78
N PRO A 340 25.76 4.86 26.20
CA PRO A 340 26.99 4.14 26.45
C PRO A 340 27.24 4.10 27.96
N ALA A 341 27.49 2.90 28.49
CA ALA A 341 27.91 2.74 29.87
C ALA A 341 29.15 3.63 30.07
N VAL A 342 29.02 4.68 30.88
CA VAL A 342 30.15 5.53 31.24
C VAL A 342 31.20 4.59 31.82
N THR A 343 32.30 4.38 31.10
CA THR A 343 33.52 3.80 31.66
C THR A 343 33.94 4.73 32.79
N ARG A 344 33.62 4.32 34.02
CA ARG A 344 34.11 4.95 35.25
C ARG A 344 35.61 4.71 35.39
#